data_AF-A0A368FNB1-F1
#
_entry.id   AF-A0A368FNB1-F1
#
_cell.length_a   1.000
_cell.length_b   1.000
_cell.length_c   1.000
_cell.angle_alpha   90.00
_cell.angle_beta   90.00
_cell.angle_gamma   90.00
#
_symmetry.space_group_name_H-M   'P 1'
#
loop_
_entity.id
_entity.type
_entity.pdbx_description
1 polymer ?
#
loop_
_entity_poly.entity_id
_entity_poly.type
_entity_poly.pdbx_seq_one_letter_code
_entity_poly.pdbx_strand_id
1 'polypeptide(L)'
;MILFDKVPLAHYITNLWQWDVDWEEQNPEYRCLLRRMHVVNAAKALLLLEMLVIPIYVLFLFPYWIFWIGPHFVIILLTLYALKKEKHRWMWPINLYAAFQFAVWALVTVLKLIVAIFNTEKYLEFYNQAHHEDFFTRAIIIGIVKAIVLLIAAVLFWRLAVFHTTRRYFEAKADGALSPGDEASGVEKLMRPI
;
A
#
# COMPACT_ATOMS: atom_id res chain seq x y z
N MET A 1 12.78 15.32 16.00
CA MET A 1 13.27 14.00 16.47
C MET A 1 12.24 13.35 17.41
N ILE A 2 10.96 13.30 17.02
CA ILE A 2 9.83 12.97 17.91
C ILE A 2 9.11 11.67 17.49
N LEU A 3 9.35 11.18 16.26
CA LEU A 3 8.60 10.06 15.71
C LEU A 3 9.34 8.71 15.75
N PHE A 4 10.67 8.76 15.71
CA PHE A 4 11.51 7.59 15.94
C PHE A 4 11.97 7.63 17.38
N ASP A 5 11.81 6.52 18.09
CA ASP A 5 12.51 6.29 19.35
C ASP A 5 14.03 6.55 19.14
N LYS A 6 14.86 6.55 20.20
CA LYS A 6 16.34 6.69 20.07
C LYS A 6 17.02 5.56 19.26
N VAL A 7 16.27 4.84 18.43
CA VAL A 7 16.65 3.80 17.48
C VAL A 7 17.02 4.45 16.14
N PRO A 8 18.20 4.14 15.58
CA PRO A 8 18.62 4.63 14.27
C PRO A 8 17.67 4.24 13.13
N LEU A 9 17.48 5.11 12.14
CA LEU A 9 16.64 4.86 10.96
C LEU A 9 17.03 3.56 10.23
N ALA A 10 18.32 3.22 10.20
CA ALA A 10 18.83 2.00 9.59
C ALA A 10 18.14 0.73 10.14
N HIS A 11 17.80 0.69 11.43
CA HIS A 11 17.09 -0.46 12.03
C HIS A 11 15.65 -0.61 11.54
N TYR A 12 15.01 0.48 11.13
CA TYR A 12 13.68 0.43 10.53
C TYR A 12 13.75 -0.09 9.09
N ILE A 13 14.82 0.25 8.37
CA ILE A 13 15.05 -0.23 7.00
C ILE A 13 15.41 -1.72 7.01
N THR A 14 16.31 -2.17 7.90
CA THR A 14 16.69 -3.60 8.00
C THR A 14 15.51 -4.49 8.42
N ASN A 15 14.53 -3.94 9.13
CA ASN A 15 13.28 -4.66 9.43
C ASN A 15 12.49 -5.07 8.19
N LEU A 16 12.66 -4.38 7.06
CA LEU A 16 12.02 -4.78 5.79
C LEU A 16 12.59 -6.11 5.25
N TRP A 17 13.79 -6.49 5.69
CA TRP A 17 14.43 -7.77 5.39
C TRP A 17 14.14 -8.86 6.42
N GLN A 18 13.49 -8.55 7.54
CA GLN A 18 13.03 -9.55 8.51
C GLN A 18 11.66 -10.06 8.07
N TRP A 19 11.56 -11.32 7.63
CA TRP A 19 10.34 -11.87 7.02
C TRP A 19 9.55 -12.79 7.96
N ASP A 20 10.07 -13.02 9.16
CA ASP A 20 9.42 -13.80 10.20
C ASP A 20 8.13 -13.12 10.67
N VAL A 21 7.11 -13.93 10.92
CA VAL A 21 5.78 -13.49 11.37
C VAL A 21 5.40 -14.32 12.58
N ASP A 22 5.37 -13.69 13.75
CA ASP A 22 5.26 -14.43 15.03
C ASP A 22 3.81 -14.73 15.47
N TRP A 23 2.80 -14.12 14.84
CA TRP A 23 1.39 -14.25 15.24
C TRP A 23 0.52 -14.60 14.04
N GLU A 24 -0.32 -15.64 14.18
CA GLU A 24 -1.30 -16.08 13.17
C GLU A 24 -0.76 -16.21 11.72
N GLU A 25 0.48 -16.64 11.55
CA GLU A 25 1.16 -16.73 10.24
C GLU A 25 0.38 -17.57 9.20
N GLN A 26 -0.31 -18.62 9.66
CA GLN A 26 -1.07 -19.54 8.80
C GLN A 26 -2.53 -19.12 8.56
N ASN A 27 -3.00 -18.05 9.23
CA ASN A 27 -4.39 -17.61 9.08
C ASN A 27 -4.64 -17.15 7.63
N PRO A 28 -5.60 -17.75 6.90
CA PRO A 28 -5.89 -17.38 5.53
C PRO A 28 -6.39 -15.93 5.36
N GLU A 29 -6.95 -15.30 6.40
CA GLU A 29 -7.41 -13.91 6.36
C GLU A 29 -6.25 -12.91 6.24
N TYR A 30 -5.06 -13.28 6.73
CA TYR A 30 -3.86 -12.45 6.72
C TYR A 30 -2.86 -12.87 5.62
N ARG A 31 -3.33 -13.58 4.60
CA ARG A 31 -2.52 -14.01 3.46
C ARG A 31 -3.06 -13.46 2.14
N CYS A 32 -2.15 -12.98 1.29
CA CYS A 32 -2.42 -12.50 -0.06
C CYS A 32 -1.68 -13.33 -1.12
N LEU A 33 -1.81 -12.94 -2.41
CA LEU A 33 -1.19 -13.62 -3.56
C LEU A 33 -1.48 -15.13 -3.57
N LEU A 34 -2.77 -15.49 -3.69
CA LEU A 34 -3.24 -16.88 -3.65
C LEU A 34 -2.88 -17.60 -2.33
N ARG A 35 -2.98 -16.87 -1.20
CA ARG A 35 -2.66 -17.34 0.16
C ARG A 35 -1.19 -17.76 0.38
N ARG A 36 -0.27 -17.31 -0.48
CA ARG A 36 1.15 -17.68 -0.41
C ARG A 36 2.00 -16.70 0.41
N MET A 37 1.58 -15.45 0.54
CA MET A 37 2.38 -14.41 1.20
C MET A 37 1.59 -13.79 2.34
N HIS A 38 2.19 -13.70 3.53
CA HIS A 38 1.58 -12.98 4.65
C HIS A 38 1.49 -11.48 4.36
N VAL A 39 0.41 -10.82 4.78
CA VAL A 39 0.13 -9.41 4.45
C VAL A 39 1.21 -8.46 4.96
N VAL A 40 1.83 -8.76 6.11
CA VAL A 40 2.96 -7.96 6.64
C VAL A 40 4.16 -8.01 5.70
N ASN A 41 4.47 -9.19 5.14
CA ASN A 41 5.58 -9.37 4.22
C ASN A 41 5.29 -8.69 2.87
N ALA A 42 4.05 -8.79 2.39
CA ALA A 42 3.60 -8.05 1.22
C ALA A 42 3.69 -6.52 1.44
N ALA A 43 3.31 -6.02 2.63
CA ALA A 43 3.41 -4.60 2.96
C ALA A 43 4.87 -4.12 3.01
N LYS A 44 5.79 -4.94 3.57
CA LYS A 44 7.25 -4.66 3.54
C LYS A 44 7.76 -4.59 2.10
N ALA A 45 7.40 -5.55 1.26
CA ALA A 45 7.78 -5.58 -0.15
C ALA A 45 7.24 -4.39 -0.95
N LEU A 46 5.97 -4.00 -0.72
CA LEU A 46 5.37 -2.83 -1.34
C LEU A 46 6.07 -1.53 -0.91
N LEU A 47 6.43 -1.41 0.36
CA LEU A 47 7.17 -0.23 0.84
C LEU A 47 8.57 -0.15 0.24
N LEU A 48 9.26 -1.29 0.08
CA LEU A 48 10.53 -1.36 -0.65
C LEU A 48 10.38 -0.89 -2.09
N LEU A 49 9.34 -1.37 -2.77
CA LEU A 49 9.03 -0.96 -4.14
C LEU A 49 8.80 0.55 -4.21
N GLU A 50 8.04 1.14 -3.27
CA GLU A 50 7.82 2.59 -3.22
C GLU A 50 9.12 3.37 -3.09
N MET A 51 10.01 2.93 -2.19
CA MET A 51 11.31 3.59 -2.01
C MET A 51 12.19 3.55 -3.26
N LEU A 52 12.04 2.54 -4.12
CA LEU A 52 12.75 2.45 -5.41
C LEU A 52 12.06 3.25 -6.52
N VAL A 53 10.74 3.24 -6.56
CA VAL A 53 9.93 3.82 -7.62
C VAL A 53 9.85 5.34 -7.51
N ILE A 54 9.80 5.90 -6.30
CA ILE A 54 9.71 7.35 -6.09
C ILE A 54 10.92 8.11 -6.69
N PRO A 55 12.19 7.71 -6.46
CA PRO A 55 13.33 8.34 -7.12
C PRO A 55 13.24 8.32 -8.65
N ILE A 56 12.77 7.21 -9.23
CA ILE A 56 12.60 7.09 -10.67
C ILE A 56 11.56 8.09 -11.16
N TYR A 57 10.39 8.18 -10.51
CA TYR A 57 9.37 9.16 -10.87
C TYR A 57 9.87 10.61 -10.76
N VAL A 58 10.61 10.92 -9.69
CA VAL A 58 11.17 12.26 -9.50
C VAL A 58 12.14 12.62 -10.63
N LEU A 59 12.98 11.70 -11.07
CA LEU A 59 13.92 11.94 -12.19
C LEU A 59 13.20 12.21 -13.50
N PHE A 60 12.15 11.44 -13.83
CA PHE A 60 11.42 11.58 -15.09
C PHE A 60 10.42 12.76 -15.11
N LEU A 61 9.88 13.15 -13.96
CA LEU A 61 8.84 14.18 -13.84
C LEU A 61 9.36 15.51 -13.29
N PHE A 62 10.68 15.67 -13.17
CA PHE A 62 11.30 16.93 -12.75
C PHE A 62 11.03 18.06 -13.76
N PRO A 63 10.69 19.29 -13.34
CA PRO A 63 10.58 19.78 -11.95
C PRO A 63 9.17 19.64 -11.33
N TYR A 64 8.16 19.24 -12.11
CA TYR A 64 6.76 19.25 -11.72
C TYR A 64 6.44 18.43 -10.46
N TRP A 65 7.29 17.46 -10.12
CA TRP A 65 7.09 16.57 -8.97
C TRP A 65 7.79 17.00 -7.67
N ILE A 66 8.56 18.09 -7.67
CA ILE A 66 9.40 18.48 -6.53
C ILE A 66 8.58 18.69 -5.24
N PHE A 67 7.37 19.23 -5.35
CA PHE A 67 6.47 19.49 -4.23
C PHE A 67 5.99 18.21 -3.51
N TRP A 68 5.97 17.08 -4.22
CA TRP A 68 5.45 15.82 -3.69
C TRP A 68 6.49 14.98 -2.94
N ILE A 69 7.78 15.31 -3.06
CA ILE A 69 8.89 14.56 -2.46
C ILE A 69 8.76 14.51 -0.94
N GLY A 70 8.56 15.67 -0.30
CA GLY A 70 8.45 15.78 1.16
C GLY A 70 7.31 14.94 1.74
N PRO A 71 6.06 15.12 1.27
CA PRO A 71 4.93 14.30 1.70
C PRO A 71 5.14 12.79 1.53
N HIS A 72 5.72 12.35 0.41
CA HIS A 72 6.03 10.93 0.19
C HIS A 72 7.03 10.39 1.20
N PHE A 73 8.08 11.16 1.47
CA PHE A 73 9.08 10.76 2.45
C PHE A 73 8.48 10.62 3.85
N VAL A 74 7.61 11.54 4.26
CA VAL A 74 6.88 11.46 5.53
C VAL A 74 6.03 10.19 5.60
N ILE A 75 5.29 9.85 4.53
CA ILE A 75 4.47 8.64 4.48
C ILE A 75 5.33 7.38 4.60
N ILE A 76 6.48 7.32 3.91
CA ILE A 76 7.42 6.19 4.02
C ILE A 76 7.91 6.04 5.46
N LEU A 77 8.35 7.13 6.08
CA LEU A 77 8.85 7.11 7.46
C LEU A 77 7.79 6.64 8.46
N LEU A 78 6.55 7.11 8.32
CA LEU A 78 5.43 6.68 9.15
C LEU A 78 5.13 5.19 8.95
N THR A 79 5.19 4.71 7.72
CA THR A 79 4.93 3.31 7.38
C THR A 79 6.04 2.40 7.91
N LEU A 80 7.31 2.80 7.79
CA LEU A 80 8.46 2.12 8.38
C LEU A 80 8.28 1.96 9.90
N TYR A 81 7.92 3.06 10.57
CA TYR A 81 7.66 3.04 12.00
C TYR A 81 6.50 2.10 12.35
N ALA A 82 5.38 2.21 11.63
CA ALA A 82 4.19 1.40 11.87
C ALA A 82 4.45 -0.10 11.68
N LEU A 83 5.21 -0.49 10.65
CA LEU A 83 5.60 -1.87 10.38
C LEU A 83 6.60 -2.40 11.40
N LYS A 84 7.54 -1.58 11.89
CA LYS A 84 8.52 -2.02 12.91
C LYS A 84 7.89 -2.20 14.28
N LYS A 85 7.01 -1.27 14.67
CA LYS A 85 6.38 -1.24 15.99
C LYS A 85 5.03 -1.96 16.01
N GLU A 86 4.61 -2.48 14.86
CA GLU A 86 3.33 -3.16 14.64
C GLU A 86 2.14 -2.33 15.16
N LYS A 87 2.16 -1.01 14.92
CA LYS A 87 1.14 -0.09 15.42
C LYS A 87 0.09 0.21 14.36
N HIS A 88 -1.11 -0.36 14.52
CA HIS A 88 -2.24 -0.17 13.59
C HIS A 88 -2.58 1.31 13.35
N ARG A 89 -2.54 2.18 14.38
CA ARG A 89 -2.88 3.62 14.22
C ARG A 89 -1.97 4.34 13.23
N TRP A 90 -0.69 3.96 13.19
CA TRP A 90 0.30 4.57 12.30
C TRP A 90 0.27 4.02 10.88
N MET A 91 -0.58 3.02 10.60
CA MET A 91 -0.88 2.56 9.24
C MET A 91 -1.92 3.43 8.53
N TRP A 92 -2.64 4.32 9.22
CA TRP A 92 -3.66 5.18 8.59
C TRP A 92 -3.11 6.10 7.48
N PRO A 93 -1.97 6.79 7.65
CA PRO A 93 -1.42 7.65 6.61
C PRO A 93 -1.20 6.94 5.27
N ILE A 94 -0.60 5.74 5.28
CA ILE A 94 -0.38 4.95 4.05
C ILE A 94 -1.68 4.41 3.47
N ASN A 95 -2.65 4.03 4.30
CA ASN A 95 -3.96 3.59 3.85
C ASN A 95 -4.74 4.72 3.17
N LEU A 96 -4.79 5.91 3.77
CA LEU A 96 -5.41 7.09 3.18
C LEU A 96 -4.72 7.48 1.88
N TYR A 97 -3.38 7.43 1.87
CA TYR A 97 -2.60 7.73 0.68
C TYR A 97 -2.90 6.73 -0.46
N ALA A 98 -2.96 5.43 -0.15
CA ALA A 98 -3.30 4.39 -1.11
C ALA A 98 -4.73 4.53 -1.64
N ALA A 99 -5.69 4.81 -0.76
CA ALA A 99 -7.07 5.05 -1.14
C ALA A 99 -7.21 6.28 -2.04
N PHE A 100 -6.52 7.37 -1.71
CA PHE A 100 -6.49 8.59 -2.52
C PHE A 100 -5.90 8.32 -3.91
N GLN A 101 -4.75 7.65 -4.00
CA GLN A 101 -4.14 7.30 -5.30
C GLN A 101 -5.06 6.41 -6.15
N PHE A 102 -5.69 5.41 -5.55
CA PHE A 102 -6.65 4.55 -6.24
C PHE A 102 -7.86 5.35 -6.73
N ALA A 103 -8.43 6.24 -5.91
CA ALA A 103 -9.58 7.07 -6.26
C ALA A 103 -9.25 8.04 -7.40
N VAL A 104 -8.09 8.72 -7.35
CA VAL A 104 -7.64 9.61 -8.42
C VAL A 104 -7.42 8.83 -9.72
N TRP A 105 -6.79 7.65 -9.64
CA TRP A 105 -6.59 6.80 -10.81
C TRP A 105 -7.92 6.33 -11.42
N ALA A 106 -8.86 5.89 -10.57
CA ALA A 106 -10.19 5.47 -11.01
C ALA A 106 -10.95 6.62 -11.68
N LEU A 107 -10.91 7.82 -11.09
CA LEU A 107 -11.55 9.01 -11.66
C LEU A 107 -10.99 9.35 -13.05
N VAL A 108 -9.65 9.44 -13.16
CA VAL A 108 -8.99 9.73 -14.45
C VAL A 108 -9.28 8.63 -15.47
N THR A 109 -9.30 7.37 -15.05
CA THR A 109 -9.59 6.23 -15.92
C THR A 109 -11.03 6.29 -16.45
N VAL A 110 -12.01 6.54 -15.59
CA VAL A 110 -13.42 6.65 -16.00
C VAL A 110 -13.59 7.78 -17.01
N LEU A 111 -13.02 8.96 -16.75
CA LEU A 111 -13.06 10.09 -17.69
C LEU A 111 -12.45 9.72 -19.04
N LYS A 112 -11.30 9.04 -19.05
CA LYS A 112 -10.65 8.59 -20.29
C LYS A 112 -11.47 7.54 -21.04
N LEU A 113 -12.10 6.60 -20.33
CA LEU A 113 -12.97 5.59 -20.95
C LEU A 113 -14.23 6.21 -21.55
N ILE A 114 -14.81 7.22 -20.89
CA ILE A 114 -15.92 8.00 -21.44
C ILE A 114 -15.48 8.68 -22.75
N VAL A 115 -14.32 9.35 -22.76
CA VAL A 115 -13.78 9.95 -24.00
C VAL A 115 -13.57 8.88 -25.08
N ALA A 116 -13.08 7.69 -24.73
CA ALA A 116 -12.89 6.60 -25.69
C ALA A 116 -14.17 6.15 -26.39
N ILE A 117 -15.32 6.22 -25.70
CA ILE A 117 -16.64 5.87 -26.24
C ILE A 117 -17.12 6.93 -27.23
N PHE A 118 -16.95 8.22 -26.90
CA PHE A 118 -17.46 9.32 -27.74
C PHE A 118 -16.51 9.75 -28.85
N ASN A 119 -15.20 9.65 -28.62
CA ASN A 119 -14.18 10.06 -29.56
C ASN A 119 -12.89 9.24 -29.35
N THR A 120 -12.82 8.13 -30.10
CA THR A 120 -11.68 7.21 -30.05
C THR A 120 -10.37 7.85 -30.52
N GLU A 121 -10.43 8.83 -31.43
CA GLU A 121 -9.26 9.55 -31.92
C GLU A 121 -8.64 10.42 -30.82
N LYS A 122 -9.45 11.20 -30.10
CA LYS A 122 -9.01 11.95 -28.91
C LYS A 122 -8.47 11.03 -27.81
N TYR A 123 -9.07 9.85 -27.64
CA TYR A 123 -8.55 8.85 -26.71
C TYR A 123 -7.15 8.38 -27.10
N LEU A 124 -6.92 8.08 -28.39
CA LEU A 124 -5.58 7.71 -28.88
C LEU A 124 -4.59 8.88 -28.80
N GLU A 125 -5.04 10.12 -29.01
CA GLU A 125 -4.24 11.34 -28.88
C GLU A 125 -3.68 11.51 -27.46
N PHE A 126 -4.46 11.20 -26.42
CA PHE A 126 -3.99 11.20 -25.02
C PHE A 126 -2.77 10.29 -24.79
N TYR A 127 -2.60 9.25 -25.60
CA TYR A 127 -1.48 8.31 -25.53
C TYR A 127 -0.46 8.53 -26.65
N ASN A 128 -0.59 9.60 -27.42
CA ASN A 128 0.22 9.92 -28.59
C ASN A 128 0.19 8.82 -29.69
N GLN A 129 -0.96 8.15 -29.84
CA GLN A 129 -1.17 7.02 -30.76
C GLN A 129 -2.16 7.33 -31.90
N ALA A 130 -2.61 8.58 -32.05
CA ALA A 130 -3.59 8.95 -33.08
C ALA A 130 -3.03 8.85 -34.52
N HIS A 131 -1.71 8.87 -34.67
CA HIS A 131 -1.00 8.88 -35.96
C HIS A 131 -1.08 7.55 -36.75
N HIS A 132 -1.46 6.44 -36.11
CA HIS A 132 -1.72 5.21 -36.84
C HIS A 132 -3.02 5.37 -37.61
N GLU A 133 -3.06 5.04 -38.91
CA GLU A 133 -4.29 5.14 -39.72
C GLU A 133 -5.02 3.79 -39.84
N ASP A 134 -4.26 2.68 -39.74
CA ASP A 134 -4.77 1.33 -39.89
C ASP A 134 -5.70 0.92 -38.74
N PHE A 135 -6.87 0.38 -39.10
CA PHE A 135 -7.92 -0.01 -38.16
C PHE A 135 -7.48 -1.10 -37.19
N PHE A 136 -6.80 -2.15 -37.68
CA PHE A 136 -6.36 -3.27 -36.84
C PHE A 136 -5.30 -2.82 -35.85
N THR A 137 -4.36 -1.99 -36.30
CA THR A 137 -3.31 -1.40 -35.45
C THR A 137 -3.92 -0.54 -34.34
N ARG A 138 -4.88 0.34 -34.67
CA ARG A 138 -5.62 1.13 -33.67
C ARG A 138 -6.35 0.24 -32.66
N ALA A 139 -7.04 -0.80 -33.13
CA ALA A 139 -7.79 -1.71 -32.26
C ALA A 139 -6.89 -2.45 -31.26
N ILE A 140 -5.73 -2.95 -31.72
CA ILE A 140 -4.73 -3.61 -30.87
C ILE A 140 -4.18 -2.63 -29.82
N ILE A 141 -3.80 -1.42 -30.24
CA ILE A 141 -3.27 -0.39 -29.33
C ILE A 141 -4.29 -0.06 -28.24
N ILE A 142 -5.56 0.17 -28.61
CA ILE A 142 -6.64 0.45 -27.65
C ILE A 142 -6.79 -0.72 -26.66
N GLY A 143 -6.76 -1.96 -27.15
CA GLY A 143 -6.81 -3.15 -26.31
C GLY A 143 -5.68 -3.19 -25.29
N ILE A 144 -4.44 -2.98 -25.74
CA ILE A 144 -3.24 -2.96 -24.88
C ILE A 144 -3.32 -1.83 -23.85
N VAL A 145 -3.65 -0.61 -24.28
CA VAL A 145 -3.75 0.54 -23.38
C VAL A 145 -4.82 0.31 -22.30
N LYS A 146 -5.99 -0.21 -22.67
CA LYS A 146 -7.04 -0.57 -21.70
C LYS A 146 -6.57 -1.64 -20.73
N ALA A 147 -5.90 -2.68 -21.21
CA ALA A 147 -5.36 -3.74 -20.36
C ALA A 147 -4.34 -3.20 -19.35
N ILE A 148 -3.42 -2.33 -19.78
CA ILE A 148 -2.45 -1.67 -18.90
C ILE A 148 -3.15 -0.79 -17.87
N VAL A 149 -4.14 0.00 -18.28
CA VAL A 149 -4.88 0.89 -17.37
C VAL A 149 -5.62 0.10 -16.29
N LEU A 150 -6.25 -1.02 -16.67
CA LEU A 150 -6.92 -1.93 -15.73
C LEU A 150 -5.92 -2.66 -14.83
N LEU A 151 -4.76 -3.06 -15.36
CA LEU A 151 -3.68 -3.68 -14.57
C LEU A 151 -3.17 -2.72 -13.49
N ILE A 152 -2.94 -1.44 -13.83
CA ILE A 152 -2.54 -0.42 -12.85
C ILE A 152 -3.61 -0.26 -11.77
N ALA A 153 -4.90 -0.22 -12.15
CA ALA A 153 -6.00 -0.16 -11.19
C ALA A 153 -6.01 -1.37 -10.25
N ALA A 154 -5.80 -2.58 -10.77
CA ALA A 154 -5.71 -3.81 -9.98
C ALA A 154 -4.53 -3.79 -9.00
N VAL A 155 -3.36 -3.30 -9.42
CA VAL A 155 -2.17 -3.13 -8.56
C VAL A 155 -2.43 -2.11 -7.46
N LEU A 156 -3.03 -0.96 -7.78
CA LEU A 156 -3.37 0.07 -6.79
C LEU A 156 -4.39 -0.42 -5.78
N PHE A 157 -5.41 -1.15 -6.24
CA PHE A 157 -6.40 -1.78 -5.36
C PHE A 157 -5.76 -2.84 -4.47
N TRP A 158 -4.91 -3.71 -5.03
CA TRP A 158 -4.20 -4.73 -4.27
C TRP A 158 -3.31 -4.10 -3.18
N ARG A 159 -2.59 -3.03 -3.53
CA ARG A 159 -1.79 -2.25 -2.57
C ARG A 159 -2.64 -1.71 -1.42
N LEU A 160 -3.79 -1.10 -1.71
CA LEU A 160 -4.73 -0.64 -0.69
C LEU A 160 -5.20 -1.80 0.21
N ALA A 161 -5.57 -2.93 -0.39
CA ALA A 161 -6.01 -4.11 0.35
C ALA A 161 -4.91 -4.64 1.30
N VAL A 162 -3.65 -4.72 0.84
CA VAL A 162 -2.53 -5.18 1.66
C VAL A 162 -2.28 -4.28 2.87
N PHE A 163 -2.26 -2.96 2.69
CA PHE A 163 -2.05 -2.03 3.81
C PHE A 163 -3.23 -1.99 4.77
N HIS A 164 -4.46 -2.14 4.25
CA HIS A 164 -5.66 -2.17 5.07
C HIS A 164 -5.72 -3.45 5.90
N THR A 165 -5.42 -4.60 5.30
CA THR A 165 -5.39 -5.88 6.02
C THR A 165 -4.23 -5.94 7.00
N THR A 166 -3.06 -5.38 6.67
CA THR A 166 -1.95 -5.25 7.63
C THR A 166 -2.34 -4.40 8.84
N ARG A 167 -3.10 -3.31 8.64
CA ARG A 167 -3.66 -2.51 9.74
C ARG A 167 -4.57 -3.36 10.63
N ARG A 168 -5.50 -4.11 10.03
CA ARG A 168 -6.43 -5.00 10.75
C ARG A 168 -5.70 -6.12 11.51
N TYR A 169 -4.65 -6.67 10.92
CA TYR A 169 -3.77 -7.65 11.56
C TYR A 169 -3.11 -7.06 12.81
N PHE A 170 -2.54 -5.85 12.73
CA PHE A 170 -1.95 -5.19 13.91
C PHE A 170 -2.98 -4.78 14.98
N GLU A 171 -4.20 -4.47 14.56
CA GLU A 171 -5.33 -4.20 15.47
C GLU A 171 -5.72 -5.47 16.22
N ALA A 172 -5.97 -6.57 15.50
CA ALA A 172 -6.29 -7.87 16.06
C ALA A 172 -5.16 -8.44 16.93
N LYS A 173 -3.89 -8.28 16.54
CA LYS A 173 -2.74 -8.69 17.36
C LYS A 173 -2.66 -7.89 18.66
N ALA A 174 -2.98 -6.59 18.63
CA ALA A 174 -2.99 -5.76 19.83
C ALA A 174 -4.14 -6.14 20.78
N ASP A 175 -5.31 -6.43 20.24
CA ASP A 175 -6.50 -6.81 21.02
C ASP A 175 -6.39 -8.25 21.55
N GLY A 176 -5.87 -9.17 20.74
CA GLY A 176 -5.60 -10.57 21.12
C GLY A 176 -4.45 -10.71 22.11
N ALA A 177 -3.50 -9.76 22.13
CA ALA A 177 -2.51 -9.66 23.20
C ALA A 177 -3.10 -9.13 24.52
N LEU A 178 -4.34 -8.63 24.52
CA LEU A 178 -5.01 -8.02 25.68
C LEU A 178 -6.08 -8.93 26.35
N SER A 179 -6.23 -10.22 26.01
CA SER A 179 -7.16 -11.13 26.74
C SER A 179 -6.84 -12.63 26.54
N PRO A 180 -6.92 -13.54 27.55
CA PRO A 180 -7.28 -13.41 28.98
C PRO A 180 -6.19 -14.02 29.90
N GLY A 181 -5.11 -13.30 30.20
CA GLY A 181 -4.12 -13.68 31.22
C GLY A 181 -4.11 -12.75 32.44
N ASP A 182 -4.52 -11.49 32.24
CA ASP A 182 -4.30 -10.45 33.26
C ASP A 182 -5.50 -10.21 34.18
N GLU A 183 -6.71 -10.66 33.83
CA GLU A 183 -7.88 -10.55 34.74
C GLU A 183 -7.92 -11.65 35.82
N ALA A 184 -7.20 -12.76 35.63
CA ALA A 184 -7.14 -13.83 36.64
C ALA A 184 -6.27 -13.44 37.85
N SER A 185 -5.27 -12.57 37.68
CA SER A 185 -4.31 -12.27 38.75
C SER A 185 -4.82 -11.28 39.81
N GLY A 186 -5.86 -10.50 39.51
CA GLY A 186 -6.41 -9.49 40.41
C GLY A 186 -7.39 -10.04 41.46
N VAL A 187 -8.28 -10.95 41.05
CA VAL A 187 -9.30 -11.53 41.94
C VAL A 187 -8.69 -12.60 42.86
N GLU A 188 -7.69 -13.34 42.38
CA GLU A 188 -7.01 -14.38 43.15
C GLU A 188 -6.14 -13.82 44.29
N LYS A 189 -5.70 -12.56 44.17
CA LYS A 189 -4.96 -11.82 45.22
C LYS A 189 -5.86 -11.28 46.34
N LEU A 190 -7.16 -11.16 46.10
CA LEU A 190 -8.16 -10.72 47.10
C LEU A 190 -8.77 -11.90 47.89
N MET A 191 -8.58 -13.14 47.44
CA MET A 191 -9.12 -14.34 48.08
C MET A 191 -8.16 -15.07 49.03
N ARG A 192 -6.93 -14.55 49.25
CA ARG A 192 -6.03 -15.11 50.26
C ARG A 192 -6.30 -14.44 51.62
N PRO A 193 -6.79 -15.17 52.63
CA PRO A 193 -6.89 -14.63 53.98
C PRO A 193 -5.48 -14.40 54.56
N ILE A 194 -5.35 -13.30 55.31
CA ILE A 194 -4.16 -12.92 56.09
C ILE A 194 -3.99 -13.88 57.27
#